data_AF-A0A819H7Z5-F1
#
_entry.id   AF-A0A819H7Z5-F1
#
_cell.length_a   1.000
_cell.length_b   1.000
_cell.length_c   1.000
_cell.angle_alpha   90.00
_cell.angle_beta   90.00
_cell.angle_gamma   90.00
#
_symmetry.space_group_name_H-M   'P 1'
#
loop_
_entity.id
_entity.type
_entity.pdbx_description
1 polymer ?
#
loop_
_entity_poly.entity_id
_entity_poly.type
_entity_poly.pdbx_seq_one_letter_code
_entity_poly.pdbx_strand_id
1 'polypeptide(L)'
;KDLCKEINGEWSRYWNLKLDEDPRLYFLRVENIEQLKLLFKTSDRLREDFQQIHSNGKLIVRRWINSIGNEYRCFICNQKLNAVSSYQVNQQIINNEKQIKELINSNIFKDIIFKIPYSHAVVDCYIDLINSKVTIIEINPFGKRSSAANFSWIIDKYILYYYYENNQSVFIKF
;
A
#
# COMPACT_ATOMS: atom_id res chain seq x y z
N LYS A 1 -2.28 -16.10 -27.90
CA LYS A 1 -2.07 -14.70 -28.30
C LYS A 1 -1.58 -13.95 -27.07
N ASP A 2 -0.33 -13.52 -27.08
CA ASP A 2 0.37 -12.93 -25.92
C ASP A 2 -0.28 -11.61 -25.48
N LEU A 3 -1.03 -11.62 -24.38
CA LEU A 3 -1.55 -10.39 -23.75
C LEU A 3 -0.43 -9.35 -23.47
N CYS A 4 0.79 -9.81 -23.21
CA CYS A 4 1.95 -8.95 -22.95
C CYS A 4 2.35 -8.07 -24.14
N LYS A 5 2.03 -8.45 -25.39
CA LYS A 5 2.41 -7.65 -26.57
C LYS A 5 1.41 -6.52 -26.88
N GLU A 6 0.12 -6.70 -26.58
CA GLU A 6 -0.89 -5.63 -26.74
C GLU A 6 -0.79 -4.58 -25.63
N ILE A 7 -0.52 -5.00 -24.39
CA ILE A 7 -0.35 -4.10 -23.24
C ILE A 7 0.84 -3.16 -23.46
N ASN A 8 1.97 -3.66 -23.98
CA ASN A 8 3.14 -2.81 -24.21
C ASN A 8 2.93 -1.76 -25.33
N GLY A 9 2.11 -2.05 -26.34
CA GLY A 9 1.84 -1.13 -27.44
C GLY A 9 0.90 0.01 -27.05
N GLU A 10 -0.25 -0.32 -26.44
CA GLU A 10 -1.22 0.70 -26.05
C GLU A 10 -0.71 1.57 -24.90
N TRP A 11 -0.13 0.98 -23.86
CA TRP A 11 0.36 1.75 -22.72
C TRP A 11 1.46 2.74 -23.12
N SER A 12 2.41 2.31 -23.96
CA SER A 12 3.47 3.20 -24.46
C SER A 12 2.89 4.37 -25.27
N ARG A 13 1.84 4.11 -26.07
CA ARG A 13 1.14 5.15 -26.85
C ARG A 13 0.41 6.15 -25.95
N TYR A 14 -0.26 5.70 -24.90
CA TYR A 14 -1.07 6.58 -24.06
C TYR A 14 -0.25 7.35 -23.02
N TRP A 15 0.87 6.80 -22.52
CA TRP A 15 1.68 7.44 -21.47
C TRP A 15 2.95 8.12 -21.98
N ASN A 16 3.23 8.09 -23.29
CA ASN A 16 4.48 8.62 -23.87
C ASN A 16 5.71 8.18 -23.06
N LEU A 17 5.77 6.88 -22.71
CA LEU A 17 6.82 6.34 -21.85
C LEU A 17 8.19 6.62 -22.50
N LYS A 18 9.07 7.31 -21.79
CA LYS A 18 10.46 7.40 -22.21
C LYS A 18 11.15 6.10 -21.84
N LEU A 19 11.93 5.54 -22.77
CA LEU A 19 12.57 4.23 -22.61
C LEU A 19 13.63 4.19 -21.50
N ASP A 20 14.09 5.36 -21.03
CA ASP A 20 15.11 5.54 -19.99
C ASP A 20 14.54 5.73 -18.57
N GLU A 21 13.21 5.82 -18.42
CA GLU A 21 12.56 6.02 -17.13
C GLU A 21 11.94 4.72 -16.59
N ASP A 22 11.89 4.55 -15.27
CA ASP A 22 11.26 3.39 -14.64
C ASP A 22 9.76 3.37 -14.95
N PRO A 23 9.23 2.35 -15.66
CA PRO A 23 7.82 2.31 -16.05
C PRO A 23 6.87 2.28 -14.84
N ARG A 24 7.35 1.91 -13.64
CA ARG A 24 6.59 1.97 -12.38
C ARG A 24 6.16 3.38 -11.99
N LEU A 25 6.84 4.41 -12.49
CA LEU A 25 6.44 5.80 -12.33
C LEU A 25 5.10 6.13 -12.98
N TYR A 26 4.57 5.23 -13.82
CA TYR A 26 3.43 5.50 -14.68
C TYR A 26 2.24 4.55 -14.45
N PHE A 27 2.43 3.43 -13.74
CA PHE A 27 1.48 2.30 -13.74
C PHE A 27 0.06 2.58 -13.22
N LEU A 28 -0.21 3.75 -12.65
CA LEU A 28 -1.57 4.17 -12.25
C LEU A 28 -1.83 5.68 -12.48
N ARG A 29 -0.87 6.41 -13.08
CA ARG A 29 -0.99 7.86 -13.29
C ARG A 29 -2.01 8.10 -14.40
N VAL A 30 -3.03 8.92 -14.19
CA VAL A 30 -3.97 9.30 -15.25
C VAL A 30 -3.93 10.80 -15.50
N GLU A 31 -3.86 11.19 -16.76
CA GLU A 31 -3.82 12.57 -17.25
C GLU A 31 -5.05 12.91 -18.09
N ASN A 32 -5.69 11.90 -18.68
CA ASN A 32 -6.88 12.06 -19.50
C ASN A 32 -7.84 10.87 -19.36
N ILE A 33 -9.04 11.04 -19.90
CA ILE A 33 -10.13 10.06 -19.80
C ILE A 33 -9.85 8.76 -20.56
N GLU A 34 -9.06 8.80 -21.64
CA GLU A 34 -8.73 7.60 -22.42
C GLU A 34 -7.78 6.68 -21.65
N GLN A 35 -6.80 7.26 -20.96
CA GLN A 35 -5.94 6.54 -20.01
C GLN A 35 -6.77 5.90 -18.89
N LEU A 36 -7.74 6.62 -18.32
CA LEU A 36 -8.63 6.07 -17.30
C LEU A 36 -9.47 4.90 -17.85
N LYS A 37 -10.07 5.05 -19.03
CA LYS A 37 -10.82 3.97 -19.70
C LYS A 37 -9.96 2.73 -19.92
N LEU A 38 -8.70 2.92 -20.36
CA LEU A 38 -7.79 1.80 -20.56
C LEU A 38 -7.50 1.06 -19.26
N LEU A 39 -7.18 1.78 -18.18
CA LEU A 39 -6.98 1.19 -16.84
C LEU A 39 -8.18 0.37 -16.38
N PHE A 40 -9.40 0.90 -16.58
CA PHE A 40 -10.64 0.21 -16.24
C PHE A 40 -10.84 -1.07 -17.04
N LYS A 41 -10.50 -1.05 -18.33
CA LYS A 41 -10.62 -2.22 -19.21
C LYS A 41 -9.62 -3.32 -18.87
N THR A 42 -8.40 -2.94 -18.49
CA THR A 42 -7.28 -3.89 -18.32
C THR A 42 -7.07 -4.36 -16.87
N SER A 43 -7.68 -3.71 -15.88
CA SER A 43 -7.49 -4.08 -14.47
C SER A 43 -8.45 -5.19 -14.03
N ASP A 44 -7.88 -6.36 -13.69
CA ASP A 44 -8.66 -7.45 -13.10
C ASP A 44 -9.26 -7.06 -11.73
N ARG A 45 -8.53 -6.27 -10.93
CA ARG A 45 -9.05 -5.78 -9.63
C ARG A 45 -10.27 -4.89 -9.79
N LEU A 46 -10.24 -3.95 -10.75
CA LEU A 46 -11.42 -3.13 -11.02
C LEU A 46 -12.57 -3.99 -11.52
N ARG A 47 -12.31 -4.99 -12.36
CA ARG A 47 -13.33 -5.94 -12.82
C ARG A 47 -13.98 -6.70 -11.65
N GLU A 48 -13.18 -7.19 -10.70
CA GLU A 48 -13.66 -7.85 -9.48
C GLU A 48 -14.49 -6.91 -8.61
N ASP A 49 -14.03 -5.66 -8.42
CA ASP A 49 -14.77 -4.64 -7.69
C ASP A 49 -16.11 -4.35 -8.37
N PHE A 50 -16.15 -4.17 -9.69
CA PHE A 50 -17.40 -3.94 -10.43
C PHE A 50 -18.41 -5.08 -10.31
N GLN A 51 -17.95 -6.33 -10.23
CA GLN A 51 -18.83 -7.48 -10.04
C GLN A 51 -19.44 -7.52 -8.62
N GLN A 52 -18.73 -6.97 -7.64
CA GLN A 52 -19.13 -6.95 -6.23
C GLN A 52 -19.87 -5.66 -5.84
N ILE A 53 -19.67 -4.59 -6.60
CA ILE A 53 -20.31 -3.30 -6.41
C ILE A 53 -21.78 -3.42 -6.87
N HIS A 54 -22.70 -3.35 -5.91
CA HIS A 54 -24.11 -3.04 -6.17
C HIS A 54 -24.26 -1.61 -6.72
N SER A 55 -25.47 -1.14 -7.01
CA SER A 55 -25.79 0.12 -7.73
C SER A 55 -25.16 1.45 -7.22
N ASN A 56 -24.33 1.44 -6.17
CA ASN A 56 -23.74 2.61 -5.50
C ASN A 56 -22.20 2.68 -5.58
N GLY A 57 -21.60 2.14 -6.64
CA GLY A 57 -20.16 2.26 -6.88
C GLY A 57 -19.67 3.70 -6.86
N LYS A 58 -18.49 3.94 -6.28
CA LYS A 58 -17.83 5.25 -6.29
C LYS A 58 -16.52 5.17 -7.03
N LEU A 59 -16.32 6.09 -7.97
CA LEU A 59 -15.02 6.33 -8.59
C LEU A 59 -14.23 7.30 -7.71
N ILE A 60 -13.05 6.87 -7.26
CA ILE A 60 -12.12 7.70 -6.50
C ILE A 60 -10.92 8.01 -7.38
N VAL A 61 -10.72 9.30 -7.68
CA VAL A 61 -9.52 9.80 -8.35
C VAL A 61 -8.71 10.59 -7.34
N ARG A 62 -7.43 10.23 -7.17
CA ARG A 62 -6.51 10.90 -6.26
C ARG A 62 -5.46 11.65 -7.06
N ARG A 63 -5.01 12.79 -6.54
CA ARG A 63 -3.86 13.51 -7.10
C ARG A 63 -2.65 12.57 -7.11
N TRP A 64 -1.98 12.50 -8.26
CA TRP A 64 -0.74 11.76 -8.41
C TRP A 64 0.37 12.40 -7.57
N ILE A 65 1.15 11.55 -6.89
CA ILE A 65 2.30 11.95 -6.08
C ILE A 65 3.47 11.07 -6.52
N ASN A 66 4.59 11.70 -6.87
CA ASN A 66 5.83 11.00 -7.19
C ASN A 66 6.52 10.56 -5.90
N SER A 67 5.98 9.53 -5.24
CA SER A 67 6.58 8.90 -4.07
C SER A 67 6.88 7.45 -4.39
N ILE A 68 8.13 7.18 -4.80
CA ILE A 68 8.64 5.81 -4.87
C ILE A 68 9.39 5.52 -3.58
N GLY A 69 9.06 4.40 -2.95
CA GLY A 69 9.69 3.99 -1.70
C GLY A 69 8.98 4.57 -0.47
N ASN A 70 9.27 4.01 0.70
CA ASN A 70 8.66 4.35 1.98
C ASN A 70 7.14 4.10 2.11
N GLU A 71 6.60 3.15 1.35
CA GLU A 71 5.29 2.57 1.62
C GLU A 71 5.42 1.40 2.58
N TYR A 72 4.59 1.42 3.61
CA TYR A 72 4.55 0.41 4.66
C TYR A 72 3.13 -0.09 4.87
N ARG A 73 3.02 -1.38 5.12
CA ARG A 73 1.79 -2.08 5.47
C ARG A 73 1.77 -2.35 6.97
N CYS A 74 0.73 -1.85 7.62
CA CYS A 74 0.53 -1.90 9.05
C CYS A 74 -0.59 -2.87 9.40
N PHE A 75 -0.39 -3.68 10.43
CA PHE A 75 -1.32 -4.70 10.87
C PHE A 75 -1.90 -4.30 12.22
N ILE A 76 -3.16 -3.85 12.18
CA ILE A 76 -3.90 -3.44 13.36
C ILE A 76 -4.85 -4.57 13.75
N CYS A 77 -4.76 -5.01 15.00
CA CYS A 77 -5.67 -5.98 15.59
C CYS A 77 -5.96 -5.57 17.04
N ASN A 78 -7.23 -5.64 17.45
CA ASN A 78 -7.69 -5.17 18.75
C ASN A 78 -7.29 -3.70 19.04
N GLN A 79 -7.34 -2.84 18.01
CA GLN A 79 -6.91 -1.43 18.09
C GLN A 79 -5.43 -1.24 18.49
N LYS A 80 -4.60 -2.27 18.28
CA LYS A 80 -3.14 -2.21 18.50
C LYS A 80 -2.40 -2.43 17.20
N LEU A 81 -1.35 -1.64 16.99
CA LEU A 81 -0.40 -1.85 15.91
C LEU A 81 0.52 -3.01 16.28
N ASN A 82 0.28 -4.18 15.70
CA ASN A 82 1.02 -5.39 16.02
C ASN A 82 2.28 -5.53 15.18
N ALA A 83 2.17 -5.22 13.88
CA ALA A 83 3.28 -5.36 12.96
C ALA A 83 3.29 -4.30 11.86
N VAL A 84 4.48 -4.04 11.32
CA VAL A 84 4.71 -3.21 10.13
C VAL A 84 5.67 -3.94 9.19
N SER A 85 5.41 -3.87 7.89
CA SER A 85 6.29 -4.38 6.86
C SER A 85 6.33 -3.45 5.65
N SER A 86 7.38 -3.53 4.83
CA SER A 86 7.40 -2.90 3.51
C SER A 86 7.14 -3.94 2.42
N TYR A 87 6.63 -3.52 1.27
CA TYR A 87 6.48 -4.40 0.12
C TYR A 87 7.80 -4.75 -0.55
N GLN A 88 8.78 -3.86 -0.42
CA GLN A 88 10.09 -3.97 -1.02
C GLN A 88 11.11 -3.45 -0.01
N VAL A 89 12.20 -4.17 0.17
CA VAL A 89 13.39 -3.64 0.83
C VAL A 89 14.23 -2.96 -0.23
N ASN A 90 14.51 -1.69 -0.03
CA ASN A 90 15.39 -0.93 -0.90
C ASN A 90 16.51 -0.27 -0.08
N GLN A 91 17.51 0.29 -0.77
CA GLN A 91 18.65 0.91 -0.11
C GLN A 91 18.26 2.06 0.83
N GLN A 92 17.14 2.75 0.55
CA GLN A 92 16.66 3.82 1.42
C GLN A 92 16.17 3.28 2.76
N ILE A 93 15.43 2.16 2.76
CA ILE A 93 14.99 1.50 3.99
C ILE A 93 16.20 1.03 4.79
N ILE A 94 17.19 0.41 4.15
CA ILE A 94 18.41 -0.06 4.81
C ILE A 94 19.16 1.12 5.46
N ASN A 95 19.36 2.20 4.71
CA ASN A 95 20.11 3.36 5.19
C ASN A 95 19.37 4.13 6.31
N ASN A 96 18.04 4.05 6.38
CA ASN A 96 17.22 4.80 7.33
C ASN A 96 16.47 3.90 8.33
N GLU A 97 16.84 2.62 8.43
CA GLU A 97 16.10 1.62 9.22
C GLU A 97 15.85 2.06 10.66
N LYS A 98 16.88 2.64 11.31
CA LYS A 98 16.76 3.15 12.68
C LYS A 98 15.71 4.26 12.79
N GLN A 99 15.78 5.26 11.91
CA GLN A 99 14.83 6.39 11.90
C GLN A 99 13.40 5.93 11.61
N ILE A 100 13.23 4.98 10.68
CA ILE A 100 11.92 4.38 10.36
C ILE A 100 11.36 3.68 11.59
N LYS A 101 12.16 2.85 12.27
CA LYS A 101 11.76 2.13 13.49
C LYS A 101 11.40 3.10 14.62
N GLU A 102 12.17 4.17 14.81
CA GLU A 102 11.87 5.22 15.79
C GLU A 102 10.54 5.92 15.48
N LEU A 103 10.29 6.27 14.22
CA LEU A 103 9.04 6.91 13.82
C LEU A 103 7.83 5.99 13.99
N ILE A 104 7.93 4.71 13.63
CA ILE A 104 6.86 3.71 13.82
C ILE A 104 6.51 3.55 15.30
N ASN A 105 7.49 3.61 16.20
CA ASN A 105 7.27 3.50 17.64
C ASN A 105 6.88 4.84 18.31
N SER A 106 6.92 5.95 17.57
CA SER A 106 6.60 7.28 18.08
C SER A 106 5.09 7.46 18.35
N ASN A 107 4.76 8.47 19.15
CA ASN A 107 3.36 8.83 19.41
C ASN A 107 2.65 9.36 18.16
N ILE A 108 3.36 9.96 17.21
CA ILE A 108 2.77 10.45 15.94
C ILE A 108 2.12 9.29 15.18
N PHE A 109 2.83 8.16 15.08
CA PHE A 109 2.31 6.97 14.41
C PHE A 109 1.12 6.39 15.17
N LYS A 110 1.24 6.28 16.50
CA LYS A 110 0.15 5.80 17.36
C LYS A 110 -1.12 6.65 17.23
N ASP A 111 -1.00 7.97 17.25
CA ASP A 111 -2.13 8.90 17.16
C ASP A 111 -2.88 8.78 15.83
N ILE A 112 -2.16 8.49 14.74
CA ILE A 112 -2.78 8.24 13.43
C ILE A 112 -3.52 6.91 13.43
N ILE A 113 -2.91 5.87 14.00
CA ILE A 113 -3.53 4.54 14.11
C ILE A 113 -4.78 4.58 15.00
N PHE A 114 -4.77 5.34 16.10
CA PHE A 114 -5.93 5.53 16.99
C PHE A 114 -7.11 6.23 16.31
N LYS A 115 -6.89 6.98 15.23
CA LYS A 115 -7.97 7.63 14.46
C LYS A 115 -8.64 6.68 13.47
N ILE A 116 -8.14 5.45 13.31
CA ILE A 116 -8.72 4.46 12.40
C ILE A 116 -9.94 3.83 13.07
N PRO A 117 -11.15 3.91 12.47
CA PRO A 117 -12.40 3.54 13.12
C PRO A 117 -12.62 2.00 13.21
N TYR A 118 -11.62 1.20 12.86
CA TYR A 118 -11.71 -0.25 12.77
C TYR A 118 -10.80 -0.90 13.81
N SER A 119 -11.35 -1.84 14.58
CA SER A 119 -10.57 -2.60 15.56
C SER A 119 -9.56 -3.55 14.91
N HIS A 120 -9.82 -3.98 13.69
CA HIS A 120 -8.93 -4.81 12.88
C HIS A 120 -8.83 -4.23 11.47
N ALA A 121 -7.62 -3.93 11.03
CA ALA A 121 -7.38 -3.39 9.69
C ALA A 121 -5.96 -3.66 9.21
N VAL A 122 -5.81 -3.76 7.89
CA VAL A 122 -4.51 -3.65 7.22
C VAL A 122 -4.43 -2.26 6.63
N VAL A 123 -3.42 -1.48 7.01
CA VAL A 123 -3.34 -0.07 6.64
C VAL A 123 -2.06 0.17 5.89
N ASP A 124 -2.18 0.64 4.65
CA ASP A 124 -1.03 1.11 3.89
C ASP A 124 -0.79 2.57 4.20
N CYS A 125 0.45 2.92 4.50
CA CYS A 125 0.85 4.28 4.75
C CYS A 125 2.18 4.61 4.07
N TYR A 126 2.32 5.88 3.68
CA TYR A 126 3.57 6.47 3.26
C TYR A 126 4.24 7.17 4.46
N ILE A 127 5.55 6.97 4.60
CA ILE A 127 6.38 7.70 5.57
C ILE A 127 7.28 8.70 4.84
N ASP A 128 7.10 9.97 5.14
CA ASP A 128 8.02 11.04 4.80
C ASP A 128 9.04 11.21 5.93
N LEU A 129 10.25 10.67 5.73
CA LEU A 129 11.33 10.74 6.72
C LEU A 129 11.90 12.15 6.90
N ILE A 130 11.80 13.00 5.89
CA ILE A 130 12.34 14.37 5.95
C ILE A 130 11.47 15.22 6.88
N ASN A 131 10.15 15.12 6.70
CA ASN A 131 9.19 15.90 7.47
C ASN A 131 8.61 15.14 8.68
N SER A 132 9.04 13.90 8.92
CA SER A 132 8.50 13.01 9.96
C SER A 132 6.97 12.87 9.89
N LYS A 133 6.42 12.77 8.67
CA LYS A 133 4.98 12.71 8.42
C LYS A 133 4.55 11.33 7.96
N VAL A 134 3.40 10.87 8.45
CA VAL A 134 2.77 9.62 8.01
C VAL A 134 1.47 9.96 7.29
N THR A 135 1.26 9.37 6.12
CA THR A 135 0.05 9.56 5.31
C THR A 135 -0.61 8.22 5.05
N ILE A 136 -1.89 8.08 5.42
CA ILE A 136 -2.67 6.87 5.10
C ILE A 136 -2.95 6.83 3.60
N ILE A 137 -2.61 5.71 2.96
CA ILE A 137 -2.85 5.44 1.53
C ILE A 137 -4.13 4.64 1.37
N GLU A 138 -4.28 3.55 2.13
CA GLU A 138 -5.39 2.61 1.97
C GLU A 138 -5.71 1.92 3.30
N ILE A 139 -6.98 1.58 3.51
CA ILE A 139 -7.43 0.76 4.63
C ILE A 139 -8.14 -0.46 4.05
N ASN A 140 -7.57 -1.63 4.31
CA ASN A 140 -8.00 -2.92 3.82
C ASN A 140 -8.57 -3.79 4.96
N PRO A 141 -9.50 -4.73 4.67
CA PRO A 141 -9.97 -5.70 5.65
C PRO A 141 -8.81 -6.50 6.26
N PHE A 142 -8.90 -6.84 7.54
CA PHE A 142 -7.90 -7.68 8.18
C PHE A 142 -8.07 -9.15 7.80
N GLY A 143 -6.99 -9.80 7.36
CA GLY A 143 -6.96 -11.22 7.01
C GLY A 143 -6.70 -11.52 5.54
N LYS A 144 -6.94 -12.78 5.14
CA LYS A 144 -6.44 -13.39 3.90
C LYS A 144 -6.85 -12.71 2.58
N ARG A 145 -7.89 -11.86 2.59
CA ARG A 145 -8.27 -11.08 1.40
C ARG A 145 -7.27 -9.97 1.07
N SER A 146 -6.52 -9.53 2.08
CA SER A 146 -5.47 -8.52 1.95
C SER A 146 -4.12 -9.21 1.84
N SER A 147 -3.23 -8.71 0.98
CA SER A 147 -1.84 -9.18 0.96
C SER A 147 -1.18 -9.04 2.34
N ALA A 148 -0.31 -9.97 2.71
CA ALA A 148 0.42 -9.93 3.98
C ALA A 148 1.81 -9.26 3.86
N ALA A 149 2.14 -8.66 2.70
CA ALA A 149 3.49 -8.17 2.40
C ALA A 149 4.53 -9.26 2.70
N ASN A 150 5.53 -9.00 3.54
CA ASN A 150 6.55 -10.00 3.91
C ASN A 150 6.12 -10.95 5.03
N PHE A 151 4.87 -10.93 5.47
CA PHE A 151 4.31 -11.88 6.42
C PHE A 151 3.49 -12.97 5.73
N SER A 152 3.12 -13.99 6.51
CA SER A 152 2.10 -14.98 6.18
C SER A 152 0.98 -14.94 7.21
N TRP A 153 -0.27 -14.81 6.74
CA TRP A 153 -1.46 -14.86 7.61
C TRP A 153 -1.59 -16.14 8.43
N ILE A 154 -0.92 -17.21 8.01
CA ILE A 154 -0.97 -18.52 8.68
C ILE A 154 0.25 -18.69 9.59
N ILE A 155 1.45 -18.49 9.06
CA ILE A 155 2.70 -18.74 9.80
C ILE A 155 2.91 -17.65 10.86
N ASP A 156 2.71 -16.39 10.50
CA ASP A 156 2.96 -15.23 11.37
C ASP A 156 1.71 -14.81 12.15
N LYS A 157 0.70 -15.69 12.29
CA LYS A 157 -0.58 -15.37 12.95
C LYS A 157 -0.37 -14.77 14.34
N TYR A 158 0.55 -15.32 15.14
CA TYR A 158 0.84 -14.77 16.47
C TYR A 158 1.37 -13.34 16.42
N ILE A 159 2.25 -13.06 15.45
CA ILE A 159 2.81 -11.73 15.25
C ILE A 159 1.70 -10.76 14.86
N LEU A 160 0.89 -11.11 13.86
CA LEU A 160 -0.11 -10.20 13.31
C LEU A 160 -1.28 -9.91 14.27
N TYR A 161 -1.62 -10.85 15.15
CA TYR A 161 -2.81 -10.73 16.00
C TYR A 161 -2.50 -10.29 17.44
N TYR A 162 -1.34 -10.67 17.99
CA TYR A 162 -1.10 -10.63 19.44
C TYR A 162 0.27 -10.07 19.86
N TYR A 163 1.15 -9.67 18.93
CA TYR A 163 2.51 -9.29 19.28
C TYR A 163 2.58 -8.11 20.26
N TYR A 164 1.80 -7.05 20.01
CA TYR A 164 1.87 -5.84 20.81
C TYR A 164 1.43 -6.07 22.25
N GLU A 165 0.38 -6.86 22.45
CA GLU A 165 -0.15 -7.19 23.78
C GLU A 165 0.93 -7.83 24.66
N ASN A 166 1.73 -8.73 24.09
CA ASN A 166 2.75 -9.49 24.81
C ASN A 166 4.08 -8.73 24.99
N ASN A 167 4.41 -7.82 24.07
CA ASN A 167 5.75 -7.21 24.03
C ASN A 167 5.75 -5.69 24.24
N GLN A 168 4.58 -5.05 24.29
CA GLN A 168 4.41 -3.59 24.37
C GLN A 168 5.19 -2.82 23.29
N SER A 169 5.45 -3.47 22.14
CA SER A 169 6.23 -2.97 21.02
C SER A 169 5.67 -3.49 19.69
N VAL A 170 6.08 -2.86 18.59
CA VAL A 170 5.64 -3.22 17.23
C VAL A 170 6.66 -4.13 16.58
N PHE A 171 6.22 -5.24 15.98
CA PHE A 171 7.11 -6.09 15.19
C PHE A 171 7.35 -5.49 13.79
N ILE A 172 8.60 -5.28 13.41
CA ILE A 172 8.94 -4.63 12.14
C ILE A 172 9.73 -5.60 11.27
N LYS A 173 9.23 -5.86 10.05
CA LYS A 173 9.84 -6.77 9.07
C LYS A 173 10.00 -6.07 7.72
N PHE A 174 11.23 -5.64 7.43
CA PHE A 174 11.62 -5.19 6.10
C PHE A 174 11.91 -6.42 5.25
#